data_AF-A0AAC9NXK3-F1
#
_entry.id   AF-A0AAC9NXK3-F1
#
_cell.length_a   1.000
_cell.length_b   1.000
_cell.length_c   1.000
_cell.angle_alpha   90.00
_cell.angle_beta   90.00
_cell.angle_gamma   90.00
#
_symmetry.space_group_name_H-M   'P 1'
#
loop_
_entity.id
_entity.type
_entity.pdbx_description
1 polymer ?
#
loop_
_entity_poly.entity_id
_entity_poly.type
_entity_poly.pdbx_seq_one_letter_code
_entity_poly.pdbx_strand_id
1 'polypeptide(L)'
;MEDTTQLISTLSSATDEEFETTLAGTQPRLVAAIQKFAKVLHEAGASTRIVGEDRRLSLSTDEVGRLSRRLGEVEVSEDVQSIDGVLLGVLPEARKFELKLPGEGGPIMEGAVSEDLALKYTSDAAFKERLLLQSVRAQVKIVRTRRNGRLVRERCVLEAIEPSVPKSGHEEA
;
A
#
# COMPACT_ATOMS: atom_id res chain seq x y z
N MET A 1 7.53 -2.19 -18.63
CA MET A 1 6.34 -1.44 -19.09
C MET A 1 5.25 -2.36 -19.65
N GLU A 2 5.55 -3.60 -20.05
CA GLU A 2 4.58 -4.59 -20.55
C GLU A 2 3.38 -4.86 -19.62
N ASP A 3 3.60 -4.84 -18.29
CA ASP A 3 2.53 -5.07 -17.31
C ASP A 3 1.38 -4.07 -17.41
N THR A 4 1.63 -2.85 -17.89
CA THR A 4 0.62 -1.77 -17.87
C THR A 4 -0.45 -1.98 -18.95
N THR A 5 -0.07 -2.39 -20.16
CA THR A 5 -1.03 -2.65 -21.25
C THR A 5 -1.93 -3.83 -20.91
N GLN A 6 -1.36 -4.90 -20.32
CA GLN A 6 -2.13 -6.04 -19.84
C GLN A 6 -3.07 -5.62 -18.71
N LEU A 7 -2.57 -4.85 -17.75
CA LEU A 7 -3.37 -4.34 -16.63
C LEU A 7 -4.58 -3.53 -17.12
N ILE A 8 -4.37 -2.59 -18.05
CA ILE A 8 -5.47 -1.78 -18.61
C ILE A 8 -6.49 -2.68 -19.33
N SER A 9 -6.02 -3.66 -20.11
CA SER A 9 -6.87 -4.64 -20.78
C SER A 9 -7.74 -5.38 -19.76
N THR A 10 -7.11 -5.98 -18.74
CA THR A 10 -7.81 -6.71 -17.67
C THR A 10 -8.81 -5.82 -16.96
N LEU A 11 -8.43 -4.61 -16.53
CA LEU A 11 -9.35 -3.71 -15.81
C LEU A 11 -10.56 -3.28 -16.66
N SER A 12 -10.42 -3.22 -17.99
CA SER A 12 -11.50 -2.81 -18.90
C SER A 12 -12.54 -3.91 -19.17
N SER A 13 -12.11 -5.18 -19.21
CA SER A 13 -12.94 -6.31 -19.65
C SER A 13 -13.21 -7.36 -18.58
N ALA A 14 -12.50 -7.32 -17.44
CA ALA A 14 -12.64 -8.26 -16.34
C ALA A 14 -14.04 -8.26 -15.73
N THR A 15 -14.43 -9.40 -15.16
CA THR A 15 -15.51 -9.47 -14.16
C THR A 15 -15.20 -8.61 -12.94
N ASP A 16 -16.16 -8.40 -12.05
CA ASP A 16 -15.91 -7.61 -10.83
C ASP A 16 -14.92 -8.28 -9.88
N GLU A 17 -14.96 -9.60 -9.74
CA GLU A 17 -14.01 -10.36 -8.91
C GLU A 17 -12.58 -10.29 -9.45
N GLU A 18 -12.41 -10.47 -10.77
CA GLU A 18 -11.11 -10.35 -11.43
C GLU A 18 -10.55 -8.92 -11.35
N PHE A 19 -11.41 -7.92 -11.49
CA PHE A 19 -11.03 -6.52 -11.34
C PHE A 19 -10.52 -6.24 -9.93
N GLU A 20 -11.23 -6.69 -8.90
CA GLU A 20 -10.83 -6.50 -7.51
C GLU A 20 -9.54 -7.24 -7.18
N THR A 21 -9.38 -8.46 -7.67
CA THR A 21 -8.15 -9.25 -7.52
C THR A 21 -6.96 -8.53 -8.18
N THR A 22 -7.17 -8.04 -9.41
CA THR A 22 -6.15 -7.28 -10.15
C THR A 22 -5.82 -5.97 -9.45
N LEU A 23 -6.83 -5.25 -8.95
CA LEU A 23 -6.67 -4.01 -8.21
C LEU A 23 -5.91 -4.24 -6.89
N ALA A 24 -6.21 -5.32 -6.18
CA ALA A 24 -5.49 -5.72 -4.99
C ALA A 24 -4.02 -6.01 -5.30
N GLY A 25 -3.68 -6.62 -6.43
CA GLY A 25 -2.28 -6.82 -6.84
C GLY A 25 -1.54 -5.53 -7.20
N THR A 26 -2.27 -4.51 -7.67
CA THR A 26 -1.68 -3.33 -8.31
C THR A 26 -1.10 -2.31 -7.31
N GLN A 27 -0.05 -1.61 -7.71
CA GLN A 27 0.52 -0.52 -6.92
C GLN A 27 -0.38 0.73 -6.98
N PRO A 28 -0.57 1.47 -5.88
CA PRO A 28 -1.58 2.54 -5.82
C PRO A 28 -1.27 3.69 -6.79
N ARG A 29 0.01 4.01 -6.97
CA ARG A 29 0.47 5.01 -7.94
C ARG A 29 0.08 4.65 -9.38
N LEU A 30 0.17 3.37 -9.72
CA LEU A 30 -0.23 2.88 -11.04
C LEU A 30 -1.75 2.95 -11.23
N VAL A 31 -2.53 2.58 -10.20
CA VAL A 31 -4.00 2.76 -10.20
C VAL A 31 -4.36 4.23 -10.45
N ALA A 32 -3.74 5.15 -9.73
CA ALA A 32 -3.98 6.60 -9.88
C ALA A 32 -3.60 7.13 -11.28
N ALA A 33 -2.52 6.60 -11.88
CA ALA A 33 -2.13 6.96 -13.24
C ALA A 33 -3.16 6.49 -14.27
N ILE A 34 -3.63 5.23 -14.16
CA ILE A 34 -4.63 4.67 -15.07
C ILE A 34 -5.99 5.36 -14.89
N GLN A 35 -6.38 5.71 -13.66
CA GLN A 35 -7.56 6.53 -13.37
C GLN A 35 -7.54 7.85 -14.15
N LYS A 36 -6.44 8.61 -14.04
CA LYS A 36 -6.29 9.89 -14.75
C LYS A 36 -6.33 9.70 -16.26
N PHE A 37 -5.63 8.69 -16.77
CA PHE A 37 -5.61 8.37 -18.19
C PHE A 37 -7.01 8.03 -18.72
N ALA A 38 -7.72 7.12 -18.07
CA ALA A 38 -9.07 6.71 -18.46
C ALA A 38 -10.06 7.88 -18.41
N LYS A 39 -9.96 8.73 -17.37
CA LYS A 39 -10.79 9.93 -17.24
C LYS A 39 -10.59 10.91 -18.39
N VAL A 40 -9.34 11.22 -18.75
CA VAL A 40 -9.02 12.14 -19.86
C VAL A 40 -9.59 11.62 -21.19
N LEU A 41 -9.44 10.32 -21.47
CA LEU A 41 -9.98 9.72 -22.69
C LEU A 41 -11.51 9.74 -22.70
N HIS A 42 -12.14 9.46 -21.56
CA HIS A 42 -13.59 9.44 -21.43
C HIS A 42 -14.19 10.84 -21.62
N GLU A 43 -13.60 11.87 -20.99
CA GLU A 43 -14.02 13.27 -21.13
C GLU A 43 -13.86 13.78 -22.57
N ALA A 44 -12.85 13.28 -23.30
CA ALA A 44 -12.65 13.59 -24.71
C ALA A 44 -13.57 12.80 -25.66
N GLY A 45 -14.35 11.82 -25.16
CA GLY A 45 -15.13 10.90 -26.00
C GLY A 45 -14.27 10.05 -26.93
N ALA A 46 -12.99 9.85 -26.59
CA ALA A 46 -12.00 9.27 -27.48
C ALA A 46 -11.88 7.75 -27.32
N SER A 47 -11.58 7.08 -28.44
CA SER A 47 -10.98 5.75 -28.43
C SER A 47 -9.46 5.87 -28.37
N THR A 48 -8.76 4.82 -27.98
CA THR A 48 -7.30 4.82 -27.95
C THR A 48 -6.71 3.51 -28.45
N ARG A 49 -5.51 3.60 -29.01
CA ARG A 49 -4.68 2.45 -29.34
C ARG A 49 -3.31 2.63 -28.70
N ILE A 50 -2.95 1.71 -27.80
CA ILE A 50 -1.66 1.68 -27.13
C ILE A 50 -0.84 0.55 -27.77
N VAL A 51 0.35 0.88 -28.25
CA VAL A 51 1.28 -0.07 -28.88
C VAL A 51 2.53 -0.17 -28.01
N GLY A 52 2.74 -1.33 -27.39
CA GLY A 52 4.02 -1.72 -26.78
C GLY A 52 4.86 -2.55 -27.75
N GLU A 53 6.02 -3.04 -27.29
CA GLU A 53 6.92 -3.88 -28.10
C GLU A 53 6.21 -5.15 -28.61
N ASP A 54 5.59 -5.93 -27.71
CA ASP A 54 4.99 -7.21 -28.08
C ASP A 54 3.44 -7.21 -28.09
N ARG A 55 2.81 -6.11 -27.64
CA ARG A 55 1.35 -6.06 -27.45
C ARG A 55 0.72 -4.78 -27.96
N ARG A 56 -0.47 -4.94 -28.55
CA ARG A 56 -1.33 -3.85 -29.01
C ARG A 56 -2.65 -3.94 -28.27
N LEU A 57 -3.03 -2.85 -27.61
CA LEU A 57 -4.34 -2.69 -26.99
C LEU A 57 -5.10 -1.64 -27.79
N SER A 58 -6.34 -1.94 -28.16
CA SER A 58 -7.28 -0.96 -28.67
C SER A 58 -8.48 -0.91 -27.75
N LEU A 59 -8.82 0.29 -27.29
CA LEU A 59 -9.99 0.54 -26.46
C LEU A 59 -10.94 1.40 -27.29
N SER A 60 -12.13 0.87 -27.57
CA SER A 60 -13.27 1.62 -28.07
C SER A 60 -13.73 2.67 -27.05
N THR A 61 -14.53 3.64 -27.49
CA THR A 61 -15.11 4.65 -26.60
C THR A 61 -15.94 4.02 -25.47
N ASP A 62 -16.64 2.92 -25.74
CA ASP A 62 -17.40 2.18 -24.72
C ASP A 62 -16.50 1.51 -23.69
N GLU A 63 -15.39 0.91 -24.12
CA GLU A 63 -14.39 0.31 -23.22
C GLU A 63 -13.71 1.37 -22.35
N VAL A 64 -13.39 2.52 -22.92
CA VAL A 64 -12.88 3.68 -22.18
C VAL A 64 -13.90 4.15 -21.14
N GLY A 65 -15.17 4.27 -21.51
CA GLY A 65 -16.24 4.65 -20.57
C GLY A 65 -16.41 3.65 -19.43
N ARG A 66 -16.40 2.35 -19.73
CA ARG A 66 -16.43 1.30 -18.69
C ARG A 66 -15.23 1.39 -17.78
N LEU A 67 -14.02 1.49 -18.33
CA LEU A 67 -12.77 1.61 -17.58
C LEU A 67 -12.79 2.83 -16.66
N SER A 68 -13.16 4.00 -17.18
CA SER A 68 -13.24 5.26 -16.43
C SER A 68 -14.24 5.16 -15.28
N ARG A 69 -15.44 4.61 -15.52
CA ARG A 69 -16.45 4.43 -14.48
C ARG A 69 -15.96 3.49 -13.37
N ARG A 70 -15.46 2.30 -13.73
CA ARG A 70 -14.99 1.31 -12.74
C ARG A 70 -13.84 1.83 -11.91
N LEU A 71 -12.91 2.56 -12.53
CA LEU A 71 -11.80 3.18 -11.83
C LEU A 71 -12.24 4.41 -11.02
N GLY A 72 -13.30 5.11 -11.41
CA GLY A 72 -13.90 6.19 -10.62
C GLY A 72 -14.49 5.73 -9.28
N GLU A 73 -14.86 4.45 -9.18
CA GLU A 73 -15.34 3.82 -7.94
C GLU A 73 -14.19 3.45 -6.98
N VAL A 74 -12.93 3.59 -7.42
CA VAL A 74 -11.76 3.21 -6.64
C VAL A 74 -11.19 4.42 -5.89
N GLU A 75 -11.04 4.27 -4.59
CA GLU A 75 -10.45 5.28 -3.71
C GLU A 75 -9.17 4.75 -3.09
N VAL A 76 -8.11 5.57 -3.10
CA VAL A 76 -6.87 5.28 -2.38
C VAL A 76 -6.71 6.34 -1.30
N SER A 77 -6.69 5.91 -0.04
CA SER A 77 -6.45 6.78 1.11
C SER A 77 -5.16 6.37 1.81
N GLU A 78 -4.38 7.35 2.24
CA GLU A 78 -3.19 7.15 3.07
C GLU A 78 -3.41 7.85 4.41
N ASP A 79 -3.03 7.18 5.49
CA ASP A 79 -3.09 7.72 6.84
C ASP A 79 -1.82 7.34 7.59
N VAL A 80 -1.28 8.22 8.42
CA VAL A 80 -0.09 7.94 9.23
C VAL A 80 -0.52 7.82 10.68
N GLN A 81 -0.27 6.64 11.26
CA GLN A 81 -0.67 6.32 12.62
C GLN A 81 0.54 6.09 13.51
N SER A 82 0.49 6.62 14.72
CA SER A 82 1.43 6.26 15.80
C SER A 82 0.91 5.03 16.53
N ILE A 83 1.65 3.94 16.47
CA ILE A 83 1.29 2.65 17.05
C ILE A 83 2.34 2.30 18.10
N ASP A 84 1.93 2.20 19.36
CA ASP A 84 2.79 1.68 20.42
C ASP A 84 2.82 0.13 20.34
N GLY A 85 3.96 -0.50 20.62
CA GLY A 85 4.10 -1.95 20.56
C GLY A 85 5.50 -2.43 20.94
N VAL A 86 5.80 -3.70 20.71
CA VAL A 86 7.15 -4.27 20.88
C VAL A 86 7.69 -4.66 19.52
N LEU A 87 8.85 -4.11 19.12
CA LEU A 87 9.47 -4.46 17.85
C LEU A 87 10.06 -5.86 17.94
N LEU A 88 9.51 -6.82 17.21
CA LEU A 88 10.05 -8.19 17.17
C LEU A 88 11.23 -8.29 16.21
N GLY A 89 11.15 -7.57 15.08
CA GLY A 89 12.23 -7.54 14.11
C GLY A 89 11.97 -6.62 12.93
N VAL A 90 13.07 -6.23 12.28
CA VAL A 90 13.07 -5.69 10.93
C VAL A 90 13.94 -6.62 10.09
N LEU A 91 13.43 -7.01 8.92
CA LEU A 91 14.14 -7.79 7.91
C LEU A 91 14.47 -6.84 6.75
N PRO A 92 15.66 -6.21 6.71
CA PRO A 92 15.98 -5.16 5.74
C PRO A 92 15.99 -5.69 4.30
N GLU A 93 16.53 -6.89 4.07
CA GLU A 93 16.59 -7.51 2.74
C GLU A 93 15.18 -7.77 2.17
N ALA A 94 14.27 -8.27 3.02
CA ALA A 94 12.88 -8.52 2.65
C ALA A 94 12.01 -7.23 2.70
N ARG A 95 12.56 -6.12 3.19
CA ARG A 95 11.86 -4.86 3.53
C ARG A 95 10.61 -5.11 4.38
N LYS A 96 10.69 -5.97 5.39
CA LYS A 96 9.57 -6.31 6.28
C LYS A 96 9.83 -5.92 7.73
N PHE A 97 8.77 -5.65 8.49
CA PHE A 97 8.81 -5.54 9.94
C PHE A 97 7.78 -6.44 10.61
N GLU A 98 8.04 -6.73 11.87
CA GLU A 98 7.14 -7.42 12.78
C GLU A 98 7.02 -6.60 14.07
N LEU A 99 5.82 -6.13 14.39
CA LEU A 99 5.50 -5.35 15.58
C LEU A 99 4.42 -6.08 16.37
N LYS A 100 4.72 -6.48 17.61
CA LYS A 100 3.71 -7.03 18.51
C LYS A 100 2.87 -5.90 19.10
N LEU A 101 1.57 -5.93 18.85
CA LEU A 101 0.65 -4.93 19.41
C LEU A 101 0.45 -5.13 20.92
N PRO A 102 0.07 -4.08 21.67
CA PRO A 102 -0.14 -4.15 23.11
C PRO A 102 -1.27 -5.13 23.49
N GLY A 103 -1.20 -5.65 24.72
CA GLY A 103 -2.16 -6.63 25.25
C GLY A 103 -1.56 -8.02 25.41
N GLU A 104 -2.09 -8.80 26.35
CA GLU A 104 -1.70 -10.19 26.54
C GLU A 104 -2.08 -11.00 25.29
N GLY A 105 -1.10 -11.68 24.68
CA GLY A 105 -1.31 -12.37 23.40
C GLY A 105 -1.61 -11.44 22.22
N GLY A 106 -1.26 -10.15 22.29
CA GLY A 106 -1.49 -9.19 21.22
C GLY A 106 -0.98 -9.66 19.86
N PRO A 107 -1.73 -9.41 18.76
CA PRO A 107 -1.38 -9.89 17.43
C PRO A 107 -0.09 -9.25 16.90
N ILE A 108 0.55 -9.93 15.95
CA ILE A 108 1.70 -9.38 15.22
C ILE A 108 1.19 -8.58 14.03
N MET A 109 1.51 -7.29 14.02
CA MET A 109 1.36 -6.45 12.85
C MET A 109 2.60 -6.62 11.97
N GLU A 110 2.37 -6.97 10.70
CA GLU A 110 3.39 -7.10 9.68
C GLU A 110 3.16 -6.08 8.56
N GLY A 111 4.25 -5.67 7.93
CA GLY A 111 4.18 -4.76 6.78
C GLY A 111 5.53 -4.49 6.16
N ALA A 112 5.55 -3.54 5.24
CA ALA A 112 6.78 -3.11 4.59
C ALA A 112 7.55 -2.12 5.48
N VAL A 113 8.84 -1.98 5.24
CA VAL A 113 9.70 -0.95 5.86
C VAL A 113 10.10 0.06 4.80
N SER A 114 10.11 1.35 5.16
CA SER A 114 10.63 2.39 4.28
C SER A 114 12.12 2.15 3.98
N GLU A 115 12.56 2.57 2.79
CA GLU A 115 13.96 2.41 2.39
C GLU A 115 14.92 3.13 3.35
N ASP A 116 14.57 4.35 3.76
CA ASP A 116 15.34 5.14 4.72
C ASP A 116 15.46 4.43 6.08
N LEU A 117 14.37 3.84 6.58
CA LEU A 117 14.41 3.12 7.84
C LEU A 117 15.18 1.81 7.73
N ALA A 118 15.02 1.06 6.63
CA ALA A 118 15.79 -0.16 6.39
C ALA A 118 17.30 0.12 6.33
N LEU A 119 17.69 1.22 5.66
CA LEU A 119 19.07 1.67 5.60
C LEU A 119 19.59 2.06 6.99
N LYS A 120 18.83 2.86 7.74
CA LYS A 120 19.19 3.25 9.12
C LYS A 120 19.34 2.04 10.04
N TYR A 121 18.40 1.09 9.97
CA TYR A 121 18.42 -0.12 10.79
C TYR A 121 19.62 -1.03 10.50
N THR A 122 20.12 -1.00 9.26
CA THR A 122 21.29 -1.79 8.84
C THR A 122 22.61 -1.08 9.17
N SER A 123 22.65 0.25 9.06
CA SER A 123 23.88 1.05 9.19
C SER A 123 24.19 1.50 10.63
N ASP A 124 23.19 1.60 11.50
CA ASP A 124 23.34 2.04 12.88
C ASP A 124 23.01 0.90 13.86
N ALA A 125 24.06 0.22 14.33
CA ALA A 125 23.93 -0.88 15.30
C ALA A 125 23.33 -0.42 16.64
N ALA A 126 23.68 0.78 17.12
CA ALA A 126 23.15 1.32 18.37
C ALA A 126 21.67 1.68 18.26
N PHE A 127 21.22 2.14 17.09
CA PHE A 127 19.80 2.31 16.81
C PHE A 127 19.06 0.96 16.84
N LYS A 128 19.59 -0.08 16.17
CA LYS A 128 19.01 -1.42 16.17
C LYS A 128 18.90 -2.01 17.58
N GLU A 129 19.98 -1.98 18.36
CA GLU A 129 20.03 -2.57 19.70
C GLU A 129 19.04 -1.92 20.68
N ARG A 130 18.79 -0.61 20.54
CA ARG A 130 17.81 0.12 21.38
C ARG A 130 16.35 -0.18 21.05
N LEU A 131 16.06 -0.79 19.90
CA LEU A 131 14.71 -1.00 19.41
C LEU A 131 14.30 -2.48 19.44
N LEU A 132 15.24 -3.37 19.13
CA LEU A 132 14.94 -4.79 18.97
C LEU A 132 14.47 -5.39 20.30
N LEU A 133 13.30 -6.04 20.27
CA LEU A 133 12.60 -6.61 21.44
C LEU A 133 12.27 -5.58 22.53
N GLN A 134 12.30 -4.29 22.20
CA GLN A 134 11.94 -3.20 23.11
C GLN A 134 10.56 -2.63 22.79
N SER A 135 9.96 -1.99 23.79
CA SER A 135 8.76 -1.17 23.59
C SER A 135 9.10 0.06 22.76
N VAL A 136 8.30 0.30 21.73
CA VAL A 136 8.52 1.32 20.71
C VAL A 136 7.24 2.06 20.40
N ARG A 137 7.40 3.27 19.87
CA ARG A 137 6.37 3.98 19.13
C ARG A 137 6.72 3.96 17.66
N ALA A 138 5.90 3.29 16.86
CA ALA A 138 6.05 3.15 15.43
C ALA A 138 5.17 4.19 14.71
N GLN A 139 5.73 4.93 13.76
CA GLN A 139 4.97 5.70 12.77
C GLN A 139 4.73 4.80 11.55
N VAL A 140 3.48 4.40 11.36
CA VAL A 140 3.07 3.47 10.30
C VAL A 140 2.16 4.21 9.34
N LYS A 141 2.56 4.29 8.07
CA LYS A 141 1.66 4.68 6.98
C LYS A 141 0.78 3.50 6.60
N ILE A 142 -0.53 3.68 6.72
CA ILE A 142 -1.54 2.73 6.29
C ILE A 142 -2.14 3.20 4.97
N VAL A 143 -1.90 2.43 3.91
CA VAL A 143 -2.45 2.68 2.58
C VAL A 143 -3.63 1.74 2.36
N ARG A 144 -4.82 2.32 2.18
CA ARG A 144 -6.06 1.58 1.94
C ARG A 144 -6.57 1.85 0.54
N THR A 145 -6.87 0.79 -0.19
CA THR A 145 -7.58 0.84 -1.46
C THR A 145 -8.99 0.34 -1.23
N ARG A 146 -9.97 1.20 -1.51
CA ARG A 146 -11.40 0.88 -1.45
C ARG A 146 -12.01 0.90 -2.84
N ARG A 147 -13.05 0.11 -3.03
CA ARG A 147 -13.94 0.19 -4.18
C ARG A 147 -15.37 0.23 -3.69
N ASN A 148 -16.15 1.24 -4.10
CA ASN A 148 -17.53 1.42 -3.62
C ASN A 148 -17.63 1.37 -2.07
N GLY A 149 -16.68 2.02 -1.38
CA GLY A 149 -16.58 2.01 0.09
C GLY A 149 -16.04 0.72 0.72
N ARG A 150 -15.99 -0.41 0.00
CA ARG A 150 -15.47 -1.69 0.51
C ARG A 150 -13.95 -1.72 0.45
N LEU A 151 -13.31 -2.15 1.54
CA LEU A 151 -11.85 -2.33 1.59
C LEU A 151 -11.44 -3.51 0.70
N VAL A 152 -10.61 -3.22 -0.31
CA VAL A 152 -10.05 -4.22 -1.24
C VAL A 152 -8.64 -4.60 -0.81
N ARG A 153 -7.86 -3.63 -0.33
CA ARG A 153 -6.50 -3.86 0.14
C ARG A 153 -6.11 -2.88 1.23
N GLU A 154 -5.36 -3.38 2.19
CA GLU A 154 -4.63 -2.58 3.17
C GLU A 154 -3.14 -2.94 3.11
N ARG A 155 -2.27 -1.94 3.26
CA ARG A 155 -0.83 -2.11 3.37
C ARG A 155 -0.30 -1.20 4.45
N CYS A 156 0.55 -1.74 5.30
CA CYS A 156 1.27 -1.00 6.32
C CYS A 156 2.72 -0.78 5.87
N VAL A 157 3.22 0.43 6.03
CA VAL A 157 4.61 0.79 5.81
C VAL A 157 5.14 1.45 7.08
N LEU A 158 6.14 0.84 7.71
CA LEU A 158 6.84 1.44 8.84
C LEU A 158 7.77 2.54 8.31
N GLU A 159 7.43 3.80 8.62
CA GLU A 159 8.18 4.98 8.14
C GLU A 159 9.23 5.43 9.16
N ALA A 160 8.88 5.41 10.44
CA ALA A 160 9.77 5.76 11.53
C ALA A 160 9.46 4.94 12.78
N ILE A 161 10.44 4.84 13.67
CA ILE A 161 10.32 4.11 14.93
C ILE A 161 11.26 4.72 15.96
N GLU A 162 10.76 4.83 17.19
CA GLU A 162 11.52 5.34 18.34
C GLU A 162 11.23 4.49 19.58
N PRO A 163 12.17 4.41 20.54
CA PRO A 163 11.90 3.76 21.82
C PRO A 163 10.75 4.47 22.52
N SER A 164 9.76 3.72 23.00
CA SER A 164 8.76 4.30 23.88
C SER A 164 9.39 4.42 25.26
N VAL A 165 9.41 5.63 25.83
CA VAL A 165 9.73 5.75 27.26
C VAL A 165 8.61 5.02 28.02
N PRO A 166 8.91 4.02 28.86
CA PRO A 166 7.88 3.40 29.68
C PRO A 166 7.23 4.53 30.48
N LYS A 167 5.89 4.62 30.44
CA LYS A 167 5.18 5.40 31.45
C LYS A 167 5.54 4.77 32.79
N SER A 168 6.50 5.36 33.49
CA SER A 168 6.77 5.09 34.89
C SER A 168 5.42 5.08 35.58
N GLY A 169 5.03 3.92 36.11
CA GLY A 169 3.80 3.78 36.86
C GLY A 169 3.79 4.85 37.94
N HIS A 170 2.75 5.68 37.94
CA HIS A 170 2.37 6.36 39.16
C HIS A 170 1.90 5.27 40.14
N GLU A 171 2.88 4.82 40.91
CA GLU A 171 2.87 4.67 42.37
C GLU A 171 1.52 4.34 43.02
N GLU A 172 1.49 3.15 43.62
CA GLU A 172 0.58 2.77 44.70
C GLU A 172 0.60 3.82 45.84
N ALA A 173 -0.59 4.29 46.24
CA ALA A 173 -1.03 4.47 47.64
C ALA A 173 -2.46 5.02 47.67
#